data_AF-A0A1V4KP84-F1
#
_entry.id   AF-A0A1V4KP84-F1
#
_cell.length_a   1.000
_cell.length_b   1.000
_cell.length_c   1.000
_cell.angle_alpha   90.00
_cell.angle_beta   90.00
_cell.angle_gamma   90.00
#
_symmetry.space_group_name_H-M   'P 1'
#
loop_
_entity.id
_entity.type
_entity.pdbx_description
1 polymer ?
#
loop_
_entity_poly.entity_id
_entity_poly.type
_entity_poly.pdbx_seq_one_letter_code
_entity_poly.pdbx_strand_id
1 'polypeptide(L)'
;MKTWQDIFAKKIADMGLTEPWTLQKDDTLQVHVLKPGWKEFVQRRALGRFQCSQCFYEWSSAKAHILFHMRRHRGWGMVCMRVFRQACRRCPNPQLEEPEFSLETTERLLHNLVLKILEYCYGVHVQTSKLLEVVVDALVAGPHDSARCEGCQLGICSKAKLATVSDAWKPLKGMDKTSIHRTPRHQNTRPYATPTHHSSTTTTNFPWKRCCWISISLICIFAVVLFSLLHFTIL
;
A
#
# COMPACT_ATOMS: atom_id res chain seq x y z
N MET A 1 -10.76 2.69 27.36
CA MET A 1 -10.15 2.39 26.04
C MET A 1 -9.05 3.41 25.79
N LYS A 2 -7.90 3.02 25.22
CA LYS A 2 -6.84 3.99 24.88
C LYS A 2 -7.22 4.76 23.63
N THR A 3 -7.10 6.08 23.66
CA THR A 3 -7.36 6.93 22.49
C THR A 3 -6.16 6.90 21.53
N TRP A 4 -6.37 7.39 20.30
CA TRP A 4 -5.28 7.59 19.34
C TRP A 4 -4.18 8.50 19.92
N GLN A 5 -4.58 9.53 20.66
CA GLN A 5 -3.68 10.48 21.30
C GLN A 5 -2.83 9.80 22.39
N ASP A 6 -3.43 8.93 23.22
CA ASP A 6 -2.70 8.21 24.28
C ASP A 6 -1.65 7.27 23.69
N ILE A 7 -2.02 6.52 22.65
CA ILE A 7 -1.10 5.59 21.98
C ILE A 7 0.01 6.37 21.29
N PHE A 8 -0.32 7.49 20.64
CA PHE A 8 0.65 8.34 19.97
C PHE A 8 1.66 8.95 20.95
N ALA A 9 1.18 9.53 22.05
CA ALA A 9 2.03 10.11 23.09
C ALA A 9 3.00 9.06 23.66
N LYS A 10 2.50 7.84 23.89
CA LYS A 10 3.37 6.72 24.30
C LYS A 10 4.43 6.40 23.25
N LYS A 11 4.07 6.27 21.97
CA LYS A 11 5.03 5.97 20.87
C LYS A 11 6.10 7.06 20.72
N ILE A 12 5.74 8.33 20.91
CA ILE A 12 6.67 9.47 20.90
C ILE A 12 7.70 9.30 22.04
N ALA A 13 7.22 9.01 23.26
CA ALA A 13 8.07 8.81 24.43
C ALA A 13 8.99 7.57 24.27
N ASP A 14 8.45 6.44 23.79
CA ASP A 14 9.20 5.20 23.54
C ASP A 14 10.35 5.40 22.53
N MET A 15 10.22 6.38 21.63
CA MET A 15 11.24 6.76 20.63
C MET A 15 12.21 7.84 21.12
N GLY A 16 12.12 8.25 22.39
CA GLY A 16 13.04 9.18 23.04
C GLY A 16 12.86 10.65 22.60
N LEU A 17 11.73 11.00 21.99
CA LEU A 17 11.43 12.39 21.65
C LEU A 17 10.94 13.14 22.90
N THR A 18 11.74 14.12 23.34
CA THR A 18 11.47 14.91 24.55
C THR A 18 10.55 16.10 24.31
N GLU A 19 10.50 16.62 23.08
CA GLU A 19 9.59 17.70 22.69
C GLU A 19 8.13 17.17 22.66
N PRO A 20 7.14 17.93 23.15
CA PRO A 20 5.74 17.52 23.08
C PRO A 20 5.26 17.45 21.63
N TRP A 21 4.54 16.38 21.30
CA TRP A 21 3.87 16.16 20.02
C TRP A 21 2.36 15.97 20.21
N THR A 22 1.55 16.70 19.45
CA THR A 22 0.09 16.54 19.45
C THR A 22 -0.41 15.86 18.19
N LEU A 23 -1.49 15.09 18.32
CA LEU A 23 -2.20 14.46 17.21
C LEU A 23 -3.66 14.91 17.22
N GLN A 24 -4.12 15.50 16.12
CA GLN A 24 -5.49 15.97 15.95
C GLN A 24 -6.09 15.42 14.66
N LYS A 25 -7.38 15.11 14.70
CA LYS A 25 -8.13 14.72 13.50
C LYS A 25 -8.63 15.97 12.78
N ASP A 26 -8.51 15.98 11.46
CA ASP A 26 -8.99 17.04 10.57
C ASP A 26 -9.47 16.40 9.26
N ASP A 27 -10.79 16.29 9.10
CA ASP A 27 -11.39 15.67 7.91
C ASP A 27 -11.33 16.54 6.66
N THR A 28 -10.90 17.81 6.80
CA THR A 28 -10.74 18.74 5.67
C THR A 28 -9.36 18.64 5.01
N LEU A 29 -8.45 17.87 5.61
CA LEU A 29 -7.06 17.74 5.17
C LEU A 29 -6.98 17.18 3.75
N GLN A 30 -6.35 17.91 2.82
CA GLN A 30 -6.25 17.49 1.41
C GLN A 30 -4.87 16.92 1.11
N VAL A 31 -4.85 15.86 0.30
CA VAL A 31 -3.61 15.23 -0.17
C VAL A 31 -2.86 16.18 -1.09
N HIS A 32 -1.54 16.27 -0.93
CA HIS A 32 -0.63 17.10 -1.74
C HIS A 32 -0.86 18.63 -1.63
N VAL A 33 -1.74 19.08 -0.73
CA VAL A 33 -1.96 20.50 -0.43
C VAL A 33 -1.35 20.81 0.93
N LEU A 34 -0.06 21.15 0.95
CA LEU A 34 0.69 21.40 2.19
C LEU A 34 0.84 22.89 2.48
N LYS A 35 0.61 23.27 3.74
CA LYS A 35 1.03 24.56 4.27
C LYS A 35 2.56 24.64 4.33
N PRO A 36 3.19 25.82 4.23
CA PRO A 36 4.65 25.94 4.32
C PRO A 36 5.24 25.29 5.59
N GLY A 37 6.29 24.48 5.41
CA GLY A 37 6.99 23.78 6.49
C GLY A 37 6.33 22.48 6.96
N TRP A 38 5.16 22.11 6.43
CA TRP A 38 4.53 20.83 6.72
C TRP A 38 5.10 19.71 5.85
N LYS A 39 5.04 18.49 6.37
CA LYS A 39 5.46 17.25 5.72
C LYS A 39 4.24 16.32 5.60
N GLU A 40 4.18 15.56 4.53
CA GLU A 40 3.09 14.62 4.27
C GLU A 40 3.55 13.18 4.41
N PHE A 41 2.71 12.37 5.07
CA PHE A 41 2.82 10.92 5.06
C PHE A 41 1.45 10.32 4.82
N VAL A 42 1.33 9.45 3.82
CA VAL A 42 0.12 8.67 3.58
C VAL A 42 0.38 7.23 3.97
N GLN A 43 -0.25 6.77 5.04
CA GLN A 43 -0.28 5.36 5.38
C GLN A 43 -1.32 4.69 4.49
N ARG A 44 -0.84 3.73 3.69
CA ARG A 44 -1.67 2.97 2.76
C ARG A 44 -1.91 1.59 3.31
N ARG A 45 -3.02 0.97 2.86
CA ARG A 45 -3.33 -0.43 3.14
C ARG A 45 -3.44 -0.74 4.63
N ALA A 46 -4.16 0.08 5.38
CA ALA A 46 -4.56 -0.29 6.72
C ALA A 46 -5.77 -1.23 6.65
N LEU A 47 -5.83 -2.20 7.57
CA LEU A 47 -7.01 -3.03 7.76
C LEU A 47 -8.04 -2.25 8.57
N GLY A 48 -9.16 -1.88 7.95
CA GLY A 48 -10.28 -1.20 8.60
C GLY A 48 -11.56 -2.03 8.53
N ARG A 49 -12.36 -1.99 9.60
CA ARG A 49 -13.74 -2.48 9.64
C ARG A 49 -14.69 -1.31 9.44
N PHE A 50 -15.76 -1.51 8.71
CA PHE A 50 -16.74 -0.48 8.40
C PHE A 50 -18.12 -1.03 8.71
N GLN A 51 -18.99 -0.16 9.19
CA GLN A 51 -20.40 -0.46 9.39
C GLN A 51 -21.22 0.63 8.72
N CYS A 52 -22.22 0.23 7.94
CA CYS A 52 -23.13 1.20 7.34
C CYS A 52 -24.13 1.70 8.37
N SER A 53 -24.19 3.02 8.54
CA SER A 53 -25.17 3.70 9.40
C SER A 53 -26.62 3.51 8.95
N GLN A 54 -26.86 3.22 7.66
CA GLN A 54 -28.21 3.09 7.10
C GLN A 54 -28.75 1.65 7.15
N CYS A 55 -27.94 0.66 6.75
CA CYS A 55 -28.39 -0.73 6.61
C CYS A 55 -27.68 -1.69 7.56
N PHE A 56 -26.81 -1.19 8.44
CA PHE A 56 -26.03 -1.96 9.41
C PHE A 56 -25.13 -3.04 8.81
N TYR A 57 -24.98 -3.05 7.48
CA TYR A 57 -24.09 -3.97 6.81
C TYR A 57 -22.64 -3.66 7.17
N GLU A 58 -21.93 -4.68 7.62
CA GLU A 58 -20.51 -4.59 7.96
C GLU A 58 -19.64 -5.16 6.84
N TRP A 59 -18.48 -4.54 6.65
CA TRP A 59 -17.44 -5.05 5.77
C TRP A 59 -16.06 -4.71 6.30
N SER A 60 -15.04 -5.42 5.83
CA SER A 60 -13.63 -5.11 6.12
C SER A 60 -12.91 -4.76 4.83
N SER A 61 -11.87 -3.93 4.94
CA SER A 61 -11.05 -3.52 3.80
C SER A 61 -9.59 -3.42 4.23
N ALA A 62 -8.69 -4.09 3.51
CA ALA A 62 -7.24 -3.92 3.63
C ALA A 62 -6.73 -2.68 2.86
N LYS A 63 -7.64 -1.77 2.51
CA LYS A 63 -7.42 -0.55 1.71
C LYS A 63 -8.00 0.67 2.43
N ALA A 64 -8.00 0.68 3.76
CA ALA A 64 -8.17 1.93 4.48
C ALA A 64 -6.88 2.77 4.34
N HIS A 65 -7.05 4.08 4.20
CA HIS A 65 -5.97 5.03 4.00
C HIS A 65 -6.04 6.09 5.09
N ILE A 66 -4.88 6.53 5.56
CA ILE A 66 -4.77 7.63 6.53
C ILE A 66 -3.74 8.63 6.00
N LEU A 67 -4.14 9.90 5.91
CA LEU A 67 -3.27 11.02 5.59
C LEU A 67 -2.81 11.67 6.90
N PHE A 68 -1.51 11.92 6.99
CA PHE A 68 -0.90 12.68 8.06
C PHE A 68 -0.17 13.88 7.47
N HIS A 69 -0.50 15.07 7.95
CA HIS A 69 0.33 16.27 7.79
C HIS A 69 1.02 16.52 9.12
N MET A 70 2.34 16.66 9.11
CA MET A 70 3.13 16.85 10.33
C MET A 70 4.05 18.05 10.20
N ARG A 71 4.25 18.76 11.30
CA ARG A 71 5.19 19.88 11.37
C ARG A 71 5.86 19.93 12.72
N ARG A 72 7.18 20.13 12.69
CA ARG A 72 7.97 20.45 13.87
C ARG A 72 8.18 21.96 13.95
N HIS A 73 8.00 22.49 15.15
CA HIS A 73 8.33 23.85 15.54
C HIS A 73 9.45 23.81 16.59
N ARG A 74 9.97 24.98 17.00
CA ARG A 74 10.95 25.03 18.08
C ARG A 74 10.28 24.58 19.39
N GLY A 75 10.68 23.42 19.91
CA GLY A 75 10.23 22.90 21.20
C GLY A 75 8.87 22.19 21.20
N TRP A 76 8.23 21.96 20.05
CA TRP A 76 7.00 21.15 19.95
C TRP A 76 6.75 20.69 18.51
N GLY A 77 5.87 19.69 18.35
CA GLY A 77 5.39 19.23 17.06
C GLY A 77 3.88 18.96 17.04
N MET A 78 3.33 18.89 15.84
CA MET A 78 1.91 18.61 15.63
C MET A 78 1.71 17.76 14.39
N VAL A 79 0.72 16.89 14.49
CA VAL A 79 0.19 16.05 13.42
C VAL A 79 -1.30 16.30 13.26
N CYS A 80 -1.72 16.63 12.05
CA CYS A 80 -3.11 16.58 11.61
C CYS A 80 -3.34 15.28 10.84
N MET A 81 -4.43 14.59 11.14
CA MET A 81 -4.77 13.27 10.60
C MET A 81 -6.13 13.30 9.92
N ARG A 82 -6.22 12.73 8.72
CA ARG A 82 -7.49 12.41 8.05
C ARG A 82 -7.57 10.92 7.75
N VAL A 83 -8.67 10.30 8.13
CA VAL A 83 -8.98 8.91 7.79
C VAL A 83 -9.92 8.89 6.60
N PHE A 84 -9.54 8.19 5.52
CA PHE A 84 -10.38 8.09 4.33
C PHE A 84 -11.47 7.03 4.51
N ARG A 85 -12.66 7.37 4.02
CA ARG A 85 -13.92 6.65 4.20
C ARG A 85 -14.24 5.74 3.02
N GLN A 86 -15.20 4.85 3.23
CA GLN A 86 -15.75 3.98 2.18
C GLN A 86 -17.28 3.99 2.20
N ALA A 87 -17.89 3.97 1.02
CA ALA A 87 -19.33 3.93 0.88
C ALA A 87 -19.86 2.49 0.94
N CYS A 88 -21.02 2.29 1.60
CA CYS A 88 -21.67 1.00 1.64
C CYS A 88 -22.02 0.50 0.24
N ARG A 89 -21.88 -0.81 -0.01
CA ARG A 89 -22.22 -1.44 -1.30
C ARG A 89 -23.68 -1.81 -1.50
N ARG A 90 -24.46 -1.87 -0.42
CA ARG A 90 -25.86 -2.33 -0.44
C ARG A 90 -26.87 -1.19 -0.59
N CYS A 91 -26.51 0.01 -0.15
CA CYS A 91 -27.42 1.15 -0.22
C CYS A 91 -27.40 1.80 -1.62
N PRO A 92 -28.55 2.28 -2.13
CA PRO A 92 -28.62 3.01 -3.39
C PRO A 92 -27.94 4.38 -3.31
N ASN A 93 -28.11 5.08 -2.18
CA ASN A 93 -27.49 6.39 -1.89
C ASN A 93 -26.64 6.29 -0.61
N PRO A 94 -25.50 5.57 -0.67
CA PRO A 94 -24.68 5.33 0.50
C PRO A 94 -23.98 6.60 0.96
N GLN A 95 -23.90 6.79 2.27
CA GLN A 95 -22.96 7.74 2.86
C GLN A 95 -21.56 7.13 2.96
N LEU A 96 -20.55 8.00 3.13
CA LEU A 96 -19.17 7.60 3.39
C LEU A 96 -19.01 7.24 4.87
N GLU A 97 -18.64 6.00 5.14
CA GLU A 97 -18.44 5.48 6.49
C GLU A 97 -16.96 5.47 6.86
N GLU A 98 -16.66 5.84 8.10
CA GLU A 98 -15.31 5.83 8.64
C GLU A 98 -14.91 4.42 9.10
N PRO A 99 -13.67 3.98 8.87
CA PRO A 99 -13.22 2.70 9.39
C PRO A 99 -12.97 2.74 10.90
N GLU A 100 -13.35 1.66 11.56
CA GLU A 100 -12.88 1.26 12.87
C GLU A 100 -11.60 0.44 12.73
N PHE A 101 -10.62 0.74 13.58
CA PHE A 101 -9.34 0.05 13.63
C PHE A 101 -9.20 -0.72 14.94
N SER A 102 -8.62 -1.92 14.88
CA SER A 102 -8.23 -2.63 16.11
C SER A 102 -7.13 -1.86 16.85
N LEU A 103 -6.97 -2.13 18.15
CA LEU A 103 -5.88 -1.57 18.94
C LEU A 103 -4.52 -1.87 18.30
N GLU A 104 -4.29 -3.12 17.88
CA GLU A 104 -3.06 -3.54 17.20
C GLU A 104 -2.81 -2.76 15.90
N THR A 105 -3.84 -2.60 15.07
CA THR A 105 -3.74 -1.81 13.83
C THR A 105 -3.37 -0.37 14.16
N THR A 106 -4.02 0.21 15.16
CA THR A 106 -3.75 1.59 15.63
C THR A 106 -2.32 1.75 16.15
N GLU A 107 -1.81 0.78 16.92
CA GLU A 107 -0.43 0.79 17.40
C GLU A 107 0.60 0.71 16.25
N ARG A 108 0.35 -0.11 15.23
CA ARG A 108 1.20 -0.20 14.03
C ARG A 108 1.16 1.08 13.20
N LEU A 109 -0.03 1.66 12.99
CA LEU A 109 -0.23 2.94 12.30
C LEU A 109 0.58 4.06 12.95
N LEU A 110 0.46 4.19 14.28
CA LEU A 110 1.13 5.24 15.03
C LEU A 110 2.63 5.00 15.19
N HIS A 111 3.09 3.76 15.25
CA HIS A 111 4.51 3.43 15.16
C HIS A 111 5.14 3.94 13.84
N ASN A 112 4.50 3.63 12.71
CA ASN A 112 4.96 4.09 11.40
C ASN A 112 4.96 5.62 11.30
N LEU A 113 3.93 6.27 11.84
CA LEU A 113 3.86 7.72 11.91
C LEU A 113 5.06 8.31 12.67
N VAL A 114 5.40 7.80 13.87
CA VAL A 114 6.52 8.32 14.65
C VAL A 114 7.86 8.10 13.94
N LEU A 115 8.04 6.95 13.28
CA LEU A 115 9.20 6.75 12.42
C LEU A 115 9.29 7.79 11.29
N LYS A 116 8.16 8.15 10.67
CA LYS A 116 8.12 9.20 9.65
C LYS A 116 8.34 10.61 10.22
N ILE A 117 7.96 10.87 11.47
CA ILE A 117 8.34 12.10 12.17
C ILE A 117 9.85 12.18 12.34
N LEU A 118 10.51 11.12 12.82
CA LEU A 118 11.96 11.05 12.95
C LEU A 118 12.66 11.31 11.61
N GLU A 119 12.17 10.67 10.55
CA GLU A 119 12.72 10.82 9.20
C GLU A 119 12.53 12.23 8.64
N TYR A 120 11.29 12.74 8.62
CA TYR A 120 10.96 13.96 7.89
C TYR A 120 11.18 15.25 8.68
N CYS A 121 11.12 15.19 10.01
CA CYS A 121 11.19 16.37 10.89
C CYS A 121 12.50 16.46 11.68
N TYR A 122 13.19 15.34 11.92
CA TYR A 122 14.49 15.30 12.61
C TYR A 122 15.65 14.85 11.71
N GLY A 123 15.38 14.42 10.47
CA GLY A 123 16.42 14.00 9.53
C GLY A 123 17.11 12.68 9.91
N VAL A 124 16.49 11.89 10.80
CA VAL A 124 17.01 10.58 11.20
C VAL A 124 16.79 9.58 10.07
N HIS A 125 17.83 8.85 9.67
CA HIS A 125 17.65 7.82 8.66
C HIS A 125 16.85 6.63 9.22
N VAL A 126 15.69 6.35 8.59
CA VAL A 126 14.84 5.22 8.94
C VAL A 126 14.85 4.21 7.80
N GLN A 127 15.28 2.98 8.09
CA GLN A 127 15.21 1.88 7.14
C GLN A 127 13.75 1.43 6.96
N THR A 128 13.34 1.17 5.71
CA THR A 128 11.99 0.71 5.36
C THR A 128 11.57 -0.55 6.11
N SER A 129 12.51 -1.44 6.43
CA SER A 129 12.29 -2.67 7.23
C SER A 129 11.77 -2.41 8.64
N LYS A 130 11.94 -1.20 9.17
CA LYS A 130 11.41 -0.79 10.48
C LYS A 130 9.94 -0.39 10.44
N LEU A 131 9.39 -0.13 9.24
CA LEU A 131 7.96 0.13 9.08
C LEU A 131 7.20 -1.18 9.23
N LEU A 132 6.22 -1.18 10.11
CA LEU A 132 5.37 -2.34 10.36
C LEU A 132 4.32 -2.45 9.26
N GLU A 133 4.10 -3.67 8.78
CA GLU A 133 2.98 -3.95 7.90
C GLU A 133 1.66 -3.76 8.67
N VAL A 134 0.78 -2.92 8.13
CA VAL A 134 -0.49 -2.56 8.78
C VAL A 134 -1.66 -3.45 8.29
N VAL A 135 -1.40 -4.30 7.29
CA VAL A 135 -2.28 -5.42 6.97
C VAL A 135 -1.91 -6.57 7.89
N VAL A 136 -2.83 -6.94 8.78
CA VAL A 136 -2.76 -8.24 9.46
C VAL A 136 -3.50 -9.23 8.57
N ASP A 137 -3.04 -10.49 8.51
CA ASP A 137 -3.51 -11.64 7.71
C ASP A 137 -5.01 -12.03 7.88
N ALA A 138 -5.90 -11.09 8.17
CA ALA A 138 -7.30 -11.27 7.86
C ALA A 138 -7.42 -11.43 6.34
N LEU A 139 -7.89 -12.60 5.91
CA LEU A 139 -8.34 -12.88 4.54
C LEU A 139 -9.48 -11.91 4.18
N VAL A 140 -9.16 -10.66 3.90
CA VAL A 140 -10.08 -9.71 3.28
C VAL A 140 -10.23 -10.18 1.84
N ALA A 141 -11.20 -11.08 1.66
CA ALA A 141 -11.45 -11.72 0.38
C ALA A 141 -12.09 -10.74 -0.60
N GLY A 142 -11.65 -10.82 -1.84
CA GLY A 142 -12.28 -10.14 -2.98
C GLY A 142 -11.57 -8.87 -3.44
N PRO A 143 -11.92 -8.39 -4.65
CA PRO A 143 -11.32 -7.19 -5.22
C PRO A 143 -11.74 -5.94 -4.44
N HIS A 144 -10.82 -4.98 -4.35
CA HIS A 144 -11.11 -3.67 -3.76
C HIS A 144 -12.10 -2.89 -4.64
N ASP A 145 -13.27 -2.55 -4.09
CA ASP A 145 -14.26 -1.71 -4.77
C ASP A 145 -13.80 -0.26 -4.80
N SER A 146 -13.15 0.11 -5.91
CA SER A 146 -12.55 1.42 -6.10
C SER A 146 -13.59 2.53 -6.29
N ALA A 147 -14.80 2.21 -6.76
CA ALA A 147 -15.85 3.21 -6.96
C ALA A 147 -16.37 3.76 -5.62
N ARG A 148 -16.29 2.94 -4.57
CA ARG A 148 -16.80 3.25 -3.22
C ARG A 148 -15.72 3.68 -2.24
N CYS A 149 -14.47 3.80 -2.66
CA CYS A 149 -13.38 4.23 -1.81
C CYS A 149 -13.05 5.71 -2.04
N GLU A 150 -13.18 6.54 -1.00
CA GLU A 150 -12.81 7.97 -1.04
C GLU A 150 -11.34 8.14 -1.48
N GLY A 151 -10.46 7.28 -0.99
CA GLY A 151 -9.04 7.29 -1.38
C GLY A 151 -8.83 6.99 -2.88
N CYS A 152 -9.65 6.14 -3.50
CA CYS A 152 -9.58 5.90 -4.95
C CYS A 152 -10.04 7.12 -5.74
N GLN A 153 -11.13 7.76 -5.31
CA GLN A 153 -11.67 8.97 -5.95
C GLN A 153 -10.65 10.12 -5.92
N LEU A 154 -9.82 10.18 -4.88
CA LEU A 154 -8.72 11.15 -4.73
C LEU A 154 -7.38 10.66 -5.31
N GLY A 155 -7.33 9.51 -5.99
CA GLY A 155 -6.12 8.98 -6.63
C GLY A 155 -5.06 8.41 -5.69
N ILE A 156 -5.36 8.22 -4.40
CA ILE A 156 -4.44 7.75 -3.36
C ILE A 156 -4.12 6.26 -3.49
N CYS A 157 -5.14 5.46 -3.82
CA CYS A 157 -5.02 4.01 -3.95
C CYS A 157 -4.10 3.61 -5.13
N SER A 158 -3.95 4.50 -6.12
CA SER A 158 -3.13 4.33 -7.31
C SER A 158 -1.69 4.72 -7.02
N LYS A 159 -0.86 3.74 -6.67
CA LYS A 159 0.60 3.65 -6.89
C LYS A 159 1.12 2.51 -6.00
N ALA A 160 1.29 1.33 -6.57
CA ALA A 160 2.55 0.64 -6.39
C ALA A 160 3.46 1.28 -7.44
N LYS A 161 4.24 2.30 -7.09
CA LYS A 161 5.44 2.55 -7.87
C LYS A 161 6.25 1.30 -7.59
N LEU A 162 6.27 0.35 -8.52
CA LEU A 162 7.25 -0.72 -8.53
C LEU A 162 8.55 -0.06 -8.14
N ALA A 163 9.13 -0.47 -7.01
CA ALA A 163 10.54 -0.25 -6.82
C ALA A 163 11.15 -0.95 -8.03
N THR A 164 11.53 -0.17 -9.04
CA THR A 164 12.39 -0.62 -10.12
C THR A 164 13.66 -1.06 -9.41
N VAL A 165 13.72 -2.35 -9.09
CA VAL A 165 15.00 -3.00 -8.84
C VAL A 165 15.63 -3.09 -10.22
N SER A 166 16.24 -1.95 -10.58
CA SER A 166 17.27 -1.89 -11.58
C SER A 166 18.30 -2.95 -11.24
N ASP A 167 18.56 -3.80 -12.21
CA ASP A 167 19.71 -4.67 -12.37
C ASP A 167 20.92 -4.28 -11.51
N ALA A 168 21.30 -5.17 -10.59
CA ALA A 168 22.67 -5.64 -10.39
C ALA A 168 22.77 -6.33 -9.03
N TRP A 169 22.79 -7.67 -9.05
CA TRP A 169 23.68 -8.46 -8.18
C TRP A 169 23.88 -9.83 -8.82
N LYS A 170 25.02 -9.98 -9.52
CA LYS A 170 25.63 -11.29 -9.75
C LYS A 170 26.77 -11.43 -8.73
N PRO A 171 26.84 -12.52 -7.94
CA PRO A 171 28.00 -12.79 -7.11
C PRO A 171 29.21 -13.16 -7.96
N LEU A 172 30.33 -12.49 -7.65
CA LEU A 172 31.65 -12.67 -8.24
C LEU A 172 32.19 -14.08 -7.95
N LYS A 173 32.60 -14.83 -8.97
CA LYS A 173 33.52 -15.96 -8.85
C LYS A 173 34.72 -15.74 -9.76
N GLY A 174 35.90 -15.98 -9.20
CA GLY A 174 37.03 -16.55 -9.93
C GLY A 174 37.95 -15.54 -10.61
N MET A 175 39.02 -15.21 -9.90
CA MET A 175 40.25 -14.68 -10.45
C MET A 175 40.84 -15.67 -11.46
N ASP A 176 41.13 -15.23 -12.68
CA ASP A 176 42.34 -15.68 -13.35
C ASP A 176 42.88 -14.69 -14.40
N LYS A 177 44.21 -14.74 -14.52
CA LYS A 177 45.12 -13.79 -15.16
C LYS A 177 44.96 -13.74 -16.68
N THR A 178 45.06 -12.55 -17.29
CA THR A 178 46.23 -12.13 -18.11
C THR A 178 45.98 -10.77 -18.80
N SER A 179 46.95 -9.87 -18.60
CA SER A 179 47.57 -8.95 -19.57
C SER A 179 46.83 -8.59 -20.87
N ILE A 180 46.61 -7.29 -21.11
CA ILE A 180 47.29 -6.46 -22.14
C ILE A 180 46.54 -5.12 -22.32
N HIS A 181 47.32 -4.05 -22.23
CA HIS A 181 47.12 -2.67 -22.72
C HIS A 181 46.02 -2.39 -23.77
N ARG A 182 45.23 -1.32 -23.54
CA ARG A 182 45.15 -0.05 -24.33
C ARG A 182 43.81 0.66 -24.13
N THR A 183 43.87 1.93 -23.73
CA THR A 183 42.90 2.99 -24.13
C THR A 183 43.26 3.46 -25.55
N PRO A 184 42.32 3.92 -26.40
CA PRO A 184 41.78 5.30 -26.37
C PRO A 184 40.26 5.38 -26.69
N ARG A 185 39.49 6.31 -26.10
CA ARG A 185 39.18 7.71 -26.50
C ARG A 185 38.42 7.85 -27.85
N HIS A 186 37.38 8.70 -27.79
CA HIS A 186 36.67 9.38 -28.89
C HIS A 186 35.66 8.54 -29.69
N GLN A 187 34.48 9.02 -30.14
CA GLN A 187 33.94 10.37 -30.31
C GLN A 187 32.42 10.29 -30.56
N ASN A 188 31.72 11.37 -30.19
CA ASN A 188 30.41 11.85 -30.65
C ASN A 188 29.83 11.23 -31.95
N THR A 189 28.51 10.99 -31.95
CA THR A 189 27.59 11.72 -32.83
C THR A 189 26.11 11.49 -32.44
N ARG A 190 25.40 12.59 -32.14
CA ARG A 190 23.95 12.71 -32.37
C ARG A 190 23.73 12.90 -33.88
N PRO A 191 22.57 12.49 -34.40
CA PRO A 191 21.72 13.52 -34.98
C PRO A 191 20.27 13.46 -34.47
N TYR A 192 19.70 14.66 -34.41
CA TYR A 192 18.33 15.00 -34.10
C TYR A 192 17.43 14.79 -35.32
N ALA A 193 16.25 14.20 -35.13
CA ALA A 193 15.08 14.43 -35.98
C ALA A 193 13.80 14.17 -35.17
N THR A 194 12.90 15.15 -35.20
CA THR A 194 11.60 15.22 -34.51
C THR A 194 10.48 15.07 -35.56
N PRO A 195 9.20 15.23 -35.20
CA PRO A 195 8.22 14.20 -34.87
C PRO A 195 7.21 13.97 -36.00
N THR A 196 6.46 12.86 -35.99
CA THR A 196 5.00 12.90 -36.27
C THR A 196 4.27 11.56 -36.08
N HIS A 197 2.97 11.72 -35.77
CA HIS A 197 1.84 10.83 -36.02
C HIS A 197 1.57 9.60 -35.13
N HIS A 198 0.55 9.83 -34.30
CA HIS A 198 -0.57 8.95 -33.92
C HIS A 198 -0.61 7.57 -34.59
N SER A 199 -0.78 6.54 -33.77
CA SER A 199 -1.40 5.28 -34.18
C SER A 199 -2.10 4.65 -32.99
N SER A 200 -3.42 4.67 -33.04
CA SER A 200 -4.32 3.82 -32.27
C SER A 200 -4.22 2.40 -32.83
N THR A 201 -3.90 1.40 -32.00
CA THR A 201 -4.19 -0.01 -32.27
C THR A 201 -4.38 -0.74 -30.94
N THR A 202 -5.61 -1.09 -30.59
CA THR A 202 -6.28 -2.38 -30.87
C THR A 202 -6.10 -3.35 -29.69
N THR A 203 -7.19 -3.47 -28.94
CA THR A 203 -7.47 -4.43 -27.88
C THR A 203 -7.43 -5.86 -28.42
N THR A 204 -6.42 -6.63 -28.04
CA THR A 204 -6.41 -8.08 -28.23
C THR A 204 -7.09 -8.75 -27.02
N ASN A 205 -8.32 -9.21 -27.22
CA ASN A 205 -9.05 -10.07 -26.28
C ASN A 205 -8.33 -11.43 -26.15
N PHE A 206 -7.61 -11.66 -25.05
CA PHE A 206 -7.06 -12.96 -24.69
C PHE A 206 -8.14 -13.83 -24.00
N PRO A 207 -8.44 -15.06 -24.47
CA PRO A 207 -9.60 -15.82 -24.00
C PRO A 207 -9.26 -16.69 -22.78
N TRP A 208 -9.17 -16.09 -21.59
CA TRP A 208 -9.02 -16.85 -20.32
C TRP A 208 -10.14 -17.89 -20.13
N LYS A 209 -11.33 -17.62 -20.68
CA LYS A 209 -12.52 -18.44 -20.44
C LYS A 209 -12.45 -19.87 -20.98
N ARG A 210 -11.53 -20.20 -21.91
CA ARG A 210 -11.40 -21.57 -22.44
C ARG A 210 -10.46 -22.47 -21.63
N CYS A 211 -9.44 -21.94 -20.96
CA CYS A 211 -8.55 -22.78 -20.11
C CYS A 211 -9.21 -23.27 -18.82
N CYS A 212 -10.17 -22.51 -18.29
CA CYS A 212 -10.81 -22.83 -17.01
C CYS A 212 -11.76 -24.04 -17.12
N TRP A 213 -12.41 -24.22 -18.27
CA TRP A 213 -13.39 -25.30 -18.48
C TRP A 213 -12.71 -26.65 -18.69
N ILE A 214 -11.55 -26.67 -19.35
CA ILE A 214 -10.74 -27.88 -19.54
C ILE A 214 -10.17 -28.34 -18.18
N SER A 215 -9.70 -27.39 -17.36
CA SER A 215 -9.16 -27.72 -16.03
C SER A 215 -10.21 -28.30 -15.09
N ILE A 216 -11.44 -27.78 -15.10
CA ILE A 216 -12.52 -28.30 -14.26
C ILE A 216 -12.95 -29.70 -14.72
N SER A 217 -13.05 -29.92 -16.04
CA SER A 217 -13.46 -31.22 -16.60
C SER A 217 -12.45 -32.33 -16.29
N LEU A 218 -11.15 -32.05 -16.36
CA LEU A 218 -10.10 -33.02 -16.01
C LEU A 218 -10.08 -33.38 -14.52
N ILE A 219 -10.33 -32.40 -13.64
CA ILE A 219 -10.40 -32.64 -12.19
C ILE A 219 -11.59 -33.54 -11.84
N CYS A 220 -12.76 -33.31 -12.48
CA CYS A 220 -13.93 -34.16 -12.27
C CYS A 220 -13.71 -35.60 -12.73
N ILE A 221 -13.07 -35.81 -13.89
CA ILE A 221 -12.75 -37.15 -14.40
C ILE A 221 -11.78 -37.86 -13.45
N PHE A 222 -10.74 -37.16 -12.99
CA PHE A 222 -9.76 -37.73 -12.06
C PHE A 222 -10.38 -38.12 -10.71
N ALA A 223 -11.31 -37.30 -10.19
CA ALA A 223 -12.04 -37.60 -8.96
C ALA A 223 -12.93 -38.85 -9.08
N VAL A 224 -13.62 -39.02 -10.22
CA VAL A 224 -14.44 -40.22 -10.48
C VAL A 224 -13.59 -41.47 -10.58
N VAL A 225 -12.45 -41.41 -11.29
CA VAL A 225 -11.52 -42.55 -11.40
C VAL A 225 -10.95 -42.94 -10.03
N LEU A 226 -10.52 -41.96 -9.22
CA LEU A 226 -10.06 -42.22 -7.85
C LEU A 226 -11.14 -42.87 -6.99
N PHE A 227 -12.38 -42.37 -7.06
CA PHE A 227 -13.50 -42.92 -6.30
C PHE A 227 -13.82 -44.35 -6.72
N SER A 228 -13.83 -44.64 -8.02
CA SER A 228 -14.01 -46.00 -8.54
C SER A 228 -12.88 -46.94 -8.11
N LEU A 229 -11.62 -46.52 -8.20
CA LEU A 229 -10.47 -47.31 -7.77
C LEU A 229 -10.53 -47.61 -6.27
N LEU A 230 -10.87 -46.62 -5.44
CA LEU A 230 -11.04 -46.80 -3.99
C LEU A 230 -12.19 -47.77 -3.68
N HIS A 231 -13.31 -47.67 -4.39
CA HIS A 231 -14.43 -48.57 -4.24
C HIS A 231 -14.07 -50.02 -4.59
N PHE A 232 -13.32 -50.26 -5.66
CA PHE A 232 -12.86 -51.60 -6.05
C PHE A 232 -11.73 -52.16 -5.15
N THR A 233 -11.02 -51.31 -4.41
CA THR A 233 -10.00 -51.77 -3.43
C THR A 233 -10.57 -52.10 -2.05
N ILE A 234 -11.78 -51.63 -1.75
CA ILE A 234 -12.43 -51.79 -0.43
C ILE A 234 -13.46 -52.94 -0.45
N LEU A 235 -13.85 -53.41 -1.63
CA LEU A 235 -14.75 -54.57 -1.82
C LEU A 235 -13.98 -55.86 -2.12
#